data_AF-A0A7Z9I455-F1
#
_entry.id   AF-A0A7Z9I455-F1
#
_cell.length_a   1.000
_cell.length_b   1.000
_cell.length_c   1.000
_cell.angle_alpha   90.00
_cell.angle_beta   90.00
_cell.angle_gamma   90.00
#
_symmetry.space_group_name_H-M   'P 1'
#
loop_
_entity.id
_entity.type
_entity.pdbx_description
1 polymer ?
#
loop_
_entity_poly.entity_id
_entity_poly.type
_entity_poly.pdbx_seq_one_letter_code
_entity_poly.pdbx_strand_id
1 'polypeptide(L)' 'MKITDIYETMEYSPAPESPDLALEWLKEQKSKFGLFINGKWCKAKSGKVFSTNNPASGKKLASISEAGT' A
#
# COMPACT_ATOMS: atom_id res chain seq x y z
N MET A 1 -10.39 31.31 12.56
CA MET A 1 -10.29 30.09 13.40
C MET A 1 -9.44 30.43 14.62
N LYS A 2 -9.95 30.24 15.84
CA LYS A 2 -9.15 30.40 17.06
C LYS A 2 -8.50 29.06 17.39
N ILE A 3 -7.29 29.09 17.93
CA ILE A 3 -6.50 27.89 18.29
C ILE A 3 -7.23 26.97 19.27
N THR A 4 -8.10 27.53 20.12
CA THR A 4 -8.93 26.79 21.09
C THR A 4 -9.89 25.80 20.43
N ASP A 5 -10.48 26.13 19.28
CA ASP A 5 -11.42 25.23 18.58
C ASP A 5 -10.70 23.96 18.04
N ILE A 6 -9.42 24.08 17.70
CA ILE A 6 -8.60 22.98 17.15
C ILE A 6 -8.31 21.90 18.22
N TYR A 7 -8.22 22.33 19.49
CA TYR A 7 -8.05 21.40 20.62
C TYR A 7 -9.34 20.62 20.93
N GLU A 8 -10.52 21.14 20.58
CA GLU A 8 -11.80 20.43 20.73
C GLU A 8 -12.10 19.51 19.55
N THR A 9 -11.89 19.96 18.30
CA THR A 9 -12.18 19.14 17.12
C THR A 9 -11.11 18.10 16.82
N MET A 10 -9.90 18.27 17.39
CA MET A 10 -8.70 17.53 17.00
C MET A 10 -8.54 17.45 15.48
N GLU A 11 -8.89 18.52 14.77
CA GLU A 11 -8.81 18.56 13.31
C GLU A 11 -7.37 18.36 12.88
N TYR A 12 -7.09 17.14 12.42
CA TYR A 12 -5.83 16.82 11.80
C TYR A 12 -5.77 17.59 10.48
N SER A 13 -4.81 18.53 10.38
CA SER A 13 -4.57 19.19 9.10
C SER A 13 -4.29 18.13 8.03
N PRO A 14 -4.74 18.33 6.78
CA PRO A 14 -4.55 17.34 5.73
C PRO A 14 -3.08 16.95 5.63
N ALA A 15 -2.82 15.65 5.50
CA ALA A 15 -1.48 15.13 5.35
C ALA A 15 -0.82 15.86 4.17
N PRO A 16 0.31 16.57 4.37
CA PRO A 16 0.96 17.33 3.30
C PRO A 16 1.58 16.44 2.23
N GLU A 17 1.70 15.14 2.50
CA GLU A 17 2.22 14.13 1.58
C GLU A 17 1.08 13.57 0.72
N SER A 18 1.21 13.74 -0.60
CA SER A 18 0.24 13.16 -1.54
C SER A 18 0.48 11.66 -1.73
N PRO A 19 -0.57 10.81 -1.72
CA PRO A 19 -0.46 9.39 -2.07
C PRO A 19 -0.19 9.17 -3.57
N ASP A 20 -0.29 10.19 -4.41
CA ASP A 20 -0.19 10.05 -5.87
C ASP A 20 1.11 9.39 -6.31
N LEU A 21 2.26 9.84 -5.79
CA LEU A 21 3.58 9.26 -6.12
C LEU A 21 3.66 7.77 -5.81
N ALA A 22 3.10 7.34 -4.68
CA ALA A 22 3.07 5.94 -4.30
C ALA A 22 2.13 5.12 -5.20
N LEU A 23 0.99 5.68 -5.59
CA LEU A 23 0.06 5.05 -6.52
C LEU A 23 0.64 4.93 -7.94
N GLU A 24 1.39 5.92 -8.39
CA GLU A 24 2.11 5.88 -9.68
C GLU A 24 3.17 4.78 -9.67
N TRP A 25 4.01 4.74 -8.63
CA TRP A 25 5.02 3.69 -8.48
C TRP A 25 4.40 2.28 -8.46
N LEU A 26 3.27 2.10 -7.77
CA LEU A 26 2.54 0.82 -7.76
C LEU A 26 2.02 0.43 -9.16
N LYS A 27 1.62 1.40 -9.99
CA LYS A 27 1.23 1.15 -11.39
C LYS A 27 2.43 0.79 -12.25
N GLU A 28 3.56 1.47 -12.09
CA GLU A 28 4.81 1.15 -12.80
C GLU A 28 5.27 -0.29 -12.53
N GLN A 29 5.14 -0.75 -11.28
CA GLN A 29 5.42 -2.13 -10.89
C GLN A 29 4.31 -3.14 -11.25
N LYS A 30 3.31 -2.72 -12.04
CA LYS A 30 2.14 -3.52 -12.47
C LYS A 30 1.33 -4.10 -11.30
N SER A 31 1.48 -3.53 -10.11
CA SER A 31 0.76 -3.93 -8.90
C SER A 31 0.86 -5.43 -8.60
N LYS A 32 1.99 -6.07 -8.96
CA LYS A 32 2.25 -7.50 -8.78
C LYS A 32 3.63 -7.69 -8.18
N PHE A 33 3.70 -8.34 -7.02
CA PHE A 33 4.95 -8.55 -6.31
C PHE A 33 5.22 -10.05 -6.11
N GLY A 34 6.44 -10.43 -6.46
CA GLY A 34 7.00 -11.76 -6.21
C GLY A 34 7.64 -11.87 -4.83
N LEU A 35 8.26 -13.02 -4.56
CA LEU A 35 9.15 -13.18 -3.42
C LEU A 35 10.54 -12.68 -3.80
N PHE A 36 11.30 -12.09 -2.88
CA PHE A 36 12.69 -11.72 -3.11
C PHE A 36 13.59 -12.57 -2.20
N ILE A 37 14.24 -13.58 -2.77
CA ILE A 37 15.00 -14.60 -2.04
C ILE A 37 16.40 -14.67 -2.65
N ASN A 38 17.43 -14.57 -1.81
CA ASN A 38 18.83 -14.64 -2.24
C ASN A 38 19.20 -13.62 -3.34
N GLY A 39 18.75 -12.36 -3.20
CA GLY A 39 19.01 -11.29 -4.15
C GLY A 39 18.26 -11.40 -5.48
N LYS A 40 17.31 -12.34 -5.60
CA LYS A 40 16.56 -12.59 -6.84
C LYS A 40 15.06 -12.57 -6.59
N TRP A 41 14.33 -12.08 -7.58
CA TRP A 41 12.87 -12.20 -7.61
C TRP A 41 12.46 -13.61 -8.02
N CYS A 42 11.67 -14.27 -7.19
CA CYS A 42 11.22 -15.63 -7.32
C CYS A 42 9.68 -15.68 -7.28
N LYS A 43 9.09 -16.64 -8.01
CA LYS A 43 7.67 -16.97 -7.89
C LYS A 43 7.46 -17.88 -6.69
N ALA A 44 6.31 -17.75 -6.02
CA ALA A 44 5.91 -18.70 -4.99
C ALA A 44 5.78 -20.12 -5.58
N LYS A 45 6.24 -21.12 -4.84
CA LYS A 45 6.15 -22.53 -5.25
C LYS A 45 4.70 -22.99 -5.40
N SER A 46 3.84 -22.56 -4.48
CA SER A 46 2.39 -22.79 -4.49
C SER A 46 1.65 -22.08 -5.62
N GLY A 47 2.25 -21.05 -6.25
CA GLY A 47 1.59 -20.20 -7.24
C GLY A 47 0.47 -19.29 -6.69
N LYS A 48 0.16 -19.39 -5.39
CA LYS A 48 -0.85 -18.59 -4.71
C LYS A 48 -0.43 -17.13 -4.61
N VAL A 49 -1.41 -16.24 -4.77
CA VAL A 49 -1.28 -14.80 -4.58
C VAL A 49 -2.44 -14.30 -3.73
N PHE A 50 -2.18 -13.32 -2.88
CA PHE A 50 -3.21 -12.63 -2.13
C PHE A 50 -3.28 -11.16 -2.56
N SER A 51 -4.46 -10.56 -2.44
CA SER A 51 -4.68 -9.15 -2.79
C SER A 51 -4.51 -8.28 -1.56
N THR A 52 -3.69 -7.23 -1.67
CA THR A 52 -3.55 -6.20 -0.64
C THR A 52 -4.42 -5.01 -1.02
N ASN A 53 -5.24 -4.56 -0.08
CA ASN A 53 -6.19 -3.47 -0.28
C ASN A 53 -5.80 -2.24 0.55
N ASN A 54 -6.16 -1.06 0.07
CA ASN A 54 -5.98 0.19 0.79
C ASN A 54 -6.98 0.23 1.97
N PRO A 55 -6.52 0.33 3.22
CA PRO A 55 -7.42 0.31 4.38
C PRO A 55 -8.37 1.52 4.45
N ALA A 56 -8.00 2.66 3.86
CA ALA A 56 -8.80 3.87 3.88
C ALA A 56 -9.92 3.89 2.82
N SER A 57 -9.76 3.15 1.71
CA SER A 57 -10.73 3.16 0.59
C SER A 57 -11.25 1.79 0.19
N GLY A 58 -10.69 0.70 0.72
CA GLY A 58 -11.00 -0.68 0.33
C GLY A 58 -10.50 -1.07 -1.07
N LYS A 59 -9.92 -0.14 -1.84
CA LYS A 59 -9.46 -0.39 -3.21
C LYS A 59 -8.23 -1.29 -3.23
N LYS A 60 -8.17 -2.21 -4.19
CA LYS A 60 -7.00 -3.08 -4.37
C LYS A 60 -5.75 -2.27 -4.75
N LEU A 61 -4.67 -2.47 -4.01
CA LEU A 61 -3.37 -1.87 -4.25
C LEU A 61 -2.46 -2.78 -5.07
N ALA A 62 -2.34 -4.05 -4.68
CA ALA A 62 -1.44 -4.99 -5.34
C ALA A 62 -1.85 -6.45 -5.13
N SER A 63 -1.24 -7.36 -5.88
CA SER A 63 -1.27 -8.80 -5.63
C SER A 63 0.13 -9.26 -5.24
N ILE A 64 0.26 -9.92 -4.10
CA ILE A 64 1.53 -10.38 -3.54
C ILE A 64 1.55 -11.91 -3.55
N SER A 65 2.70 -12.48 -3.91
CA SER A 65 2.89 -13.94 -3.87
C SER A 65 2.89 -14.45 -2.44
N GLU A 66 2.07 -15.46 -2.15
CA GLU A 66 2.01 -16.11 -0.84
C GLU A 66 3.20 -17.06 -0.69
N ALA A 67 4.09 -16.77 0.27
CA ALA A 67 5.19 -17.68 0.58
C ALA A 67 4.62 -18.93 1.26
N GLY A 68 4.79 -20.08 0.63
CA GLY A 68 4.24 -21.34 1.12
C GLY A 68 4.60 -22.50 0.21
N THR A 69 4.26 -23.71 0.68
CA THR A 69 4.50 -24.98 -0.01
C THR A 69 3.71 -25.12 -1.29
#